data_AF-A0A3A8PZM5-F1
#
_entry.id   AF-A0A3A8PZM5-F1
#
_cell.length_a   1.000
_cell.length_b   1.000
_cell.length_c   1.000
_cell.angle_alpha   90.00
_cell.angle_beta   90.00
_cell.angle_gamma   90.00
#
_symmetry.space_group_name_H-M   'P 1'
#
loop_
_entity.id
_entity.type
_entity.pdbx_description
1 polymer ?
#
loop_
_entity_poly.entity_id
_entity_poly.type
_entity_poly.pdbx_seq_one_letter_code
_entity_poly.pdbx_strand_id
1 'polypeptide(L)'
;MPSLRHAFLLNAVRELGRSVPDIVRTRASWDACLERIREACTTTLGMEYDTLARFDARSVVGLFAHPEQARILARLVDERARLCEAHGRYEDALADSVYAGELLMHSRVRFGLPRDARAADVLEREAGTAAPLPLPPSGD
;
A
#
# COMPACT_ATOMS: atom_id res chain seq x y z
N MET A 1 -25.09 5.92 -4.69
CA MET A 1 -24.06 5.20 -5.48
C MET A 1 -22.70 5.13 -4.72
N PRO A 2 -22.58 4.38 -3.61
CA PRO A 2 -21.32 4.23 -2.87
C PRO A 2 -20.35 3.17 -3.45
N SER A 3 -20.87 2.18 -4.19
CA SER A 3 -20.09 1.07 -4.75
C SER A 3 -19.09 1.48 -5.85
N LEU A 4 -19.44 2.49 -6.66
CA LEU A 4 -18.58 3.00 -7.74
C LEU A 4 -17.33 3.73 -7.20
N ARG A 5 -17.46 4.49 -6.11
CA ARG A 5 -16.33 5.16 -5.47
C ARG A 5 -15.33 4.17 -4.87
N HIS A 6 -15.83 3.12 -4.22
CA HIS A 6 -14.98 2.07 -3.65
C HIS A 6 -14.26 1.28 -4.75
N ALA A 7 -14.95 0.92 -5.83
CA ALA A 7 -14.32 0.25 -6.98
C ALA A 7 -13.27 1.12 -7.67
N PHE A 8 -13.49 2.43 -7.78
CA PHE A 8 -12.52 3.39 -8.31
C PHE A 8 -11.27 3.48 -7.44
N LEU A 9 -11.43 3.63 -6.11
CA LEU A 9 -10.30 3.65 -5.17
C LEU A 9 -9.51 2.33 -5.18
N LEU A 10 -10.20 1.20 -5.25
CA LEU A 10 -9.56 -0.11 -5.31
C LEU A 10 -8.81 -0.32 -6.64
N ASN A 11 -9.36 0.16 -7.76
CA ASN A 11 -8.64 0.16 -9.03
C ASN A 11 -7.45 1.12 -8.99
N ALA A 12 -7.58 2.30 -8.39
CA ALA A 12 -6.47 3.22 -8.21
C ALA A 12 -5.33 2.58 -7.38
N VAL A 13 -5.64 1.88 -6.28
CA VAL A 13 -4.66 1.09 -5.50
C VAL A 13 -3.97 0.02 -6.35
N ARG A 14 -4.74 -0.66 -7.20
CA ARG A 14 -4.23 -1.74 -8.07
C ARG A 14 -3.36 -1.18 -9.19
N GLU A 15 -3.76 -0.09 -9.84
CA GLU A 15 -2.95 0.59 -10.86
C GLU A 15 -1.68 1.16 -10.25
N LEU A 16 -1.75 1.78 -9.07
CA LEU A 16 -0.56 2.19 -8.30
C LEU A 16 0.34 0.99 -8.01
N GLY A 17 -0.25 -0.13 -7.63
CA GLY A 17 0.52 -1.34 -7.37
C GLY A 17 1.16 -1.97 -8.58
N ARG A 18 0.64 -1.72 -9.78
CA ARG A 18 1.20 -2.19 -11.04
C ARG A 18 2.26 -1.23 -11.60
N SER A 19 2.17 0.07 -11.33
CA SER A 19 3.15 1.06 -11.79
C SER A 19 4.41 1.12 -10.91
N VAL A 20 4.33 0.65 -9.67
CA VAL A 20 5.44 0.61 -8.69
C VAL A 20 6.69 -0.14 -9.17
N PRO A 21 6.62 -1.37 -9.72
CA PRO A 21 7.81 -2.08 -10.18
C PRO A 21 8.51 -1.39 -11.36
N ASP A 22 7.78 -0.58 -12.13
CA ASP A 22 8.33 0.15 -13.27
C ASP A 22 9.08 1.42 -12.83
N ILE A 23 8.70 2.03 -11.71
CA ILE A 23 9.41 3.19 -11.10
C ILE A 23 10.80 2.79 -10.61
N VAL A 24 10.95 1.60 -10.02
CA VAL A 24 12.24 1.09 -9.53
C VAL A 24 13.14 0.59 -10.66
N ARG A 25 12.56 0.15 -11.79
CA ARG A 25 13.31 -0.37 -12.96
C ARG A 25 13.69 0.69 -13.98
N THR A 26 12.98 1.83 -14.03
CA THR A 26 13.41 2.94 -14.87
C THR A 26 14.55 3.68 -14.17
N ARG A 27 15.64 3.99 -14.89
CA ARG A 27 16.62 5.04 -14.52
C ARG A 27 15.98 6.43 -14.57
N ALA A 28 14.77 6.57 -14.03
CA ALA A 28 14.13 7.86 -13.87
C ALA A 28 14.94 8.64 -12.82
N SER A 29 15.15 9.93 -13.08
CA SER A 29 15.76 10.80 -12.09
C SER A 29 14.90 10.82 -10.82
N TRP A 30 15.56 10.99 -9.67
CA TRP A 30 14.93 11.23 -8.38
C TRP A 30 13.69 12.14 -8.47
N ASP A 31 13.81 13.27 -9.15
CA ASP A 31 12.73 14.26 -9.32
C ASP A 31 11.53 13.69 -10.08
N ALA A 32 11.76 12.91 -11.14
CA ALA A 32 10.69 12.32 -11.94
C ALA A 32 9.90 11.26 -11.16
N CYS A 33 10.54 10.56 -10.21
CA CYS A 33 9.86 9.62 -9.32
C CYS A 33 9.05 10.36 -8.25
N LEU A 34 9.61 11.42 -7.66
CA LEU A 34 8.89 12.24 -6.68
C LEU A 34 7.66 12.92 -7.29
N GLU A 35 7.75 13.47 -8.49
CA GLU A 35 6.60 14.09 -9.17
C GLU A 35 5.48 13.08 -9.41
N ARG A 36 5.80 11.84 -9.78
CA ARG A 36 4.79 10.77 -9.91
C ARG A 36 4.09 10.47 -8.59
N ILE A 37 4.81 10.49 -7.47
CA ILE A 37 4.22 10.29 -6.13
C ILE A 37 3.26 11.43 -5.78
N ARG A 38 3.66 12.68 -6.06
CA ARG A 38 2.82 13.87 -5.87
C ARG A 38 1.55 13.81 -6.72
N GLU A 39 1.71 13.52 -8.00
CA GLU A 39 0.59 13.38 -8.95
C GLU A 39 -0.38 12.26 -8.52
N ALA A 40 0.15 11.12 -8.08
CA ALA A 40 -0.67 10.02 -7.58
C ALA A 40 -1.46 10.41 -6.33
N CYS A 41 -0.88 11.17 -5.40
CA CYS A 41 -1.60 11.68 -4.23
C CYS A 41 -2.77 12.59 -4.63
N THR A 42 -2.52 13.56 -5.51
CA THR A 42 -3.56 14.50 -5.97
C THR A 42 -4.65 13.76 -6.73
N THR A 43 -4.29 12.82 -7.61
CA THR A 43 -5.25 12.08 -8.45
C THR A 43 -6.10 11.09 -7.64
N THR A 44 -5.51 10.41 -6.65
CA THR A 44 -6.19 9.33 -5.93
C THR A 44 -6.81 9.75 -4.60
N LEU A 45 -6.19 10.70 -3.91
CA LEU A 45 -6.63 11.20 -2.60
C LEU A 45 -7.27 12.59 -2.68
N GLY A 46 -7.11 13.31 -3.79
CA GLY A 46 -7.58 14.69 -3.94
C GLY A 46 -6.77 15.69 -3.10
N MET A 47 -5.60 15.31 -2.60
CA MET A 47 -4.77 16.10 -1.69
C MET A 47 -3.30 16.01 -2.07
N GLU A 48 -2.59 17.12 -1.92
CA GLU A 48 -1.16 17.18 -2.22
C GLU A 48 -0.33 16.39 -1.19
N TYR A 49 0.64 15.62 -1.69
CA TYR A 49 1.55 14.85 -0.83
C TYR A 49 2.26 15.72 0.20
N ASP A 50 2.82 16.86 -0.23
CA ASP A 50 3.57 17.77 0.64
C ASP A 50 2.71 18.36 1.76
N THR A 51 1.39 18.47 1.55
CA THR A 51 0.45 18.86 2.60
C THR A 51 0.22 17.72 3.57
N LEU A 52 -0.03 16.51 3.07
CA LEU A 52 -0.24 15.32 3.91
C LEU A 52 1.00 15.01 4.78
N ALA A 53 2.20 15.13 4.21
CA ALA A 53 3.46 14.84 4.89
C ALA A 53 3.82 15.83 6.02
N ARG A 54 3.14 16.98 6.12
CA ARG A 54 3.35 17.96 7.20
C ARG A 54 2.60 17.61 8.49
N PHE A 55 1.60 16.74 8.41
CA PHE A 55 0.78 16.35 9.56
C PHE A 55 1.16 14.95 10.04
N ASP A 56 0.99 14.73 11.34
CA ASP A 56 1.15 13.41 11.93
C ASP A 56 0.13 12.41 11.34
N ALA A 57 0.50 11.13 11.35
CA ALA A 57 -0.27 10.08 10.71
C ALA A 57 -1.70 9.97 11.27
N ARG A 58 -1.90 10.25 12.57
CA ARG A 58 -3.22 10.22 13.20
C ARG A 58 -4.12 11.33 12.65
N SER A 59 -3.60 12.55 12.53
CA SER A 59 -4.32 13.69 11.97
C SER A 59 -4.70 13.45 10.50
N VAL A 60 -3.76 12.92 9.70
CA VAL A 60 -4.02 12.59 8.29
C VAL A 60 -5.09 11.51 8.14
N VAL A 61 -4.99 10.43 8.90
CA VAL A 61 -6.04 9.40 8.95
C VAL A 61 -7.38 9.98 9.43
N GLY A 62 -7.33 11.00 10.27
CA GLY A 62 -8.46 11.81 10.72
C GLY A 62 -9.27 12.44 9.58
N LEU A 63 -8.60 12.81 8.47
CA LEU A 63 -9.20 13.42 7.29
C LEU A 63 -9.85 12.40 6.34
N PHE A 64 -9.43 11.15 6.42
CA PHE A 64 -9.93 10.12 5.51
C PHE A 64 -11.35 9.67 5.86
N ALA A 65 -12.12 9.39 4.80
CA ALA A 65 -13.44 8.81 4.87
C ALA A 65 -13.39 7.27 4.83
N HIS A 66 -12.33 6.69 4.25
CA HIS A 66 -12.19 5.25 4.04
C HIS A 66 -10.78 4.74 4.39
N PRO A 67 -10.64 3.51 4.93
CA PRO A 67 -9.34 2.93 5.26
C PRO A 67 -8.43 2.75 4.03
N GLU A 68 -9.02 2.57 2.84
CA GLU A 68 -8.28 2.48 1.58
C GLU A 68 -7.44 3.73 1.30
N GLN A 69 -7.91 4.93 1.68
CA GLN A 69 -7.14 6.16 1.48
C GLN A 69 -5.84 6.14 2.30
N ALA A 70 -5.89 5.62 3.53
CA ALA A 70 -4.70 5.44 4.35
C ALA A 70 -3.75 4.38 3.77
N ARG A 71 -4.29 3.29 3.19
CA ARG A 71 -3.46 2.26 2.53
C ARG A 71 -2.78 2.79 1.27
N ILE A 72 -3.48 3.60 0.48
CA ILE A 72 -2.91 4.28 -0.70
C ILE A 72 -1.75 5.17 -0.27
N LEU A 73 -1.98 6.06 0.71
CA LEU A 73 -0.94 6.97 1.19
C LEU A 73 0.24 6.21 1.78
N ALA A 74 -0.01 5.22 2.65
CA ALA A 74 1.06 4.42 3.24
C ALA A 74 1.93 3.73 2.18
N ARG A 75 1.31 3.21 1.10
CA ARG A 75 2.06 2.63 -0.01
C ARG A 75 2.89 3.67 -0.76
N LEU A 76 2.32 4.84 -1.06
CA LEU A 76 3.06 5.92 -1.73
C LEU A 76 4.26 6.41 -0.89
N VAL A 77 4.10 6.49 0.43
CA VAL A 77 5.18 6.82 1.36
C VAL A 77 6.24 5.72 1.38
N ASP A 78 5.85 4.43 1.40
CA ASP A 78 6.80 3.30 1.35
C ASP A 78 7.63 3.31 0.05
N GLU A 79 7.02 3.66 -1.08
CA GLU A 79 7.75 3.82 -2.34
C GLU A 79 8.76 4.98 -2.29
N ARG A 80 8.39 6.09 -1.65
CA ARG A 80 9.35 7.18 -1.40
C ARG A 80 10.49 6.71 -0.49
N ALA A 81 10.20 5.92 0.53
CA ALA A 81 11.21 5.36 1.43
C ALA A 81 12.24 4.51 0.65
N ARG A 82 11.77 3.63 -0.24
CA ARG A 82 12.63 2.82 -1.12
C ARG A 82 13.44 3.68 -2.08
N LEU A 83 12.84 4.75 -2.61
CA LEU A 83 13.55 5.70 -3.45
C LEU A 83 14.66 6.43 -2.67
N CYS A 84 14.37 6.88 -1.45
CA CYS A 84 15.33 7.49 -0.52
C CYS A 84 16.51 6.55 -0.26
N GLU A 85 16.23 5.29 0.06
CA GLU A 85 17.24 4.25 0.30
C GLU A 85 18.14 4.03 -0.94
N ALA A 86 17.53 3.92 -2.13
CA ALA A 86 18.26 3.76 -3.38
C ALA A 86 19.20 4.94 -3.72
N HIS A 87 18.96 6.12 -3.14
CA HIS A 87 19.78 7.31 -3.30
C HIS A 87 20.66 7.61 -2.07
N GLY A 88 20.77 6.68 -1.12
CA GLY A 88 21.60 6.83 0.09
C GLY A 88 21.03 7.77 1.15
N ARG A 89 19.76 8.18 1.03
CA ARG A 89 19.05 9.06 1.98
C ARG A 89 18.38 8.22 3.08
N TYR A 90 19.18 7.56 3.90
CA TYR A 90 18.68 6.56 4.86
C TYR A 90 17.82 7.15 5.99
N GLU A 91 18.13 8.36 6.46
CA GLU A 91 17.31 9.02 7.49
C GLU A 91 15.90 9.32 6.98
N ASP A 92 15.79 9.84 5.75
CA ASP A 92 14.50 10.09 5.11
C ASP A 92 13.76 8.77 4.83
N ALA A 93 14.48 7.73 4.40
CA ALA A 93 13.89 6.42 4.17
C ALA A 93 13.29 5.84 5.46
N LEU A 94 14.02 5.91 6.57
CA LEU A 94 13.54 5.44 7.87
C LEU A 94 12.32 6.25 8.33
N ALA A 95 12.36 7.57 8.23
CA ALA A 95 11.24 8.44 8.60
C ALA A 95 9.99 8.11 7.78
N ASP A 96 10.13 7.93 6.47
CA ASP A 96 9.02 7.56 5.58
C ASP A 96 8.47 6.16 5.92
N SER A 97 9.33 5.15 6.15
CA SER A 97 8.88 3.82 6.54
C SER A 97 8.12 3.81 7.88
N VAL A 98 8.58 4.59 8.86
CA VAL A 98 7.87 4.76 10.15
C VAL A 98 6.51 5.40 9.93
N TYR A 99 6.46 6.51 9.18
CA TYR A 99 5.22 7.22 8.89
C TYR A 99 4.21 6.34 8.14
N ALA A 100 4.66 5.53 7.17
CA ALA A 100 3.82 4.56 6.49
C ALA A 100 3.22 3.53 7.46
N GLY A 101 4.03 3.02 8.40
CA GLY A 101 3.58 2.12 9.47
C GLY A 101 2.53 2.76 10.38
N GLU A 102 2.76 4.01 10.79
CA GLU A 102 1.83 4.77 11.63
C GLU A 102 0.49 5.04 10.93
N LEU A 103 0.50 5.36 9.63
CA LEU A 103 -0.71 5.53 8.83
C LEU A 103 -1.57 4.25 8.85
N LEU A 104 -0.96 3.09 8.68
CA LEU A 104 -1.66 1.80 8.73
C LEU A 104 -2.17 1.49 10.13
N MET A 105 -1.37 1.77 11.17
CA MET A 105 -1.77 1.59 12.57
C MET A 105 -2.97 2.46 12.91
N HIS A 106 -2.91 3.77 12.65
CA HIS A 106 -4.00 4.70 12.93
C HIS A 106 -5.23 4.41 12.08
N SER A 107 -5.07 3.96 10.84
CA SER A 107 -6.17 3.49 10.00
C SER A 107 -6.92 2.32 10.64
N ARG A 108 -6.19 1.32 11.16
CA ARG A 108 -6.78 0.18 11.90
C ARG A 108 -7.51 0.64 13.16
N VAL A 109 -6.95 1.59 13.90
CA VAL A 109 -7.58 2.14 15.11
C VAL A 109 -8.88 2.86 14.78
N ARG A 110 -8.91 3.65 13.69
CA ARG A 110 -10.09 4.47 13.31
C ARG A 110 -11.18 3.67 12.63
N PHE A 111 -10.83 2.87 11.63
CA PHE A 111 -11.79 2.18 10.77
C PHE A 111 -12.00 0.71 11.15
N GLY A 112 -11.28 0.22 12.15
CA GLY A 112 -11.18 -1.20 12.47
C GLY A 112 -10.22 -1.94 11.54
N LEU A 113 -9.94 -3.20 11.86
CA LEU A 113 -9.33 -4.10 10.88
C LEU A 113 -10.36 -4.33 9.76
N PRO A 114 -10.01 -4.17 8.48
CA PRO A 114 -10.84 -4.76 7.44
C PRO A 114 -11.04 -6.23 7.79
N ARG A 115 -12.27 -6.74 7.64
CA ARG A 115 -12.52 -8.18 7.63
C ARG A 115 -11.88 -8.76 6.36
N ASP A 116 -10.56 -8.77 6.31
CA ASP A 116 -9.74 -9.62 5.45
C ASP A 116 -9.80 -11.08 5.89
N ALA A 117 -10.76 -11.45 6.77
CA ALA A 117 -11.15 -12.84 7.00
C ALA A 117 -11.44 -13.55 5.67
N ARG A 118 -12.05 -12.86 4.68
CA ARG A 118 -12.26 -13.46 3.37
C ARG A 118 -11.02 -13.54 2.49
N ALA A 119 -9.99 -12.72 2.69
CA ALA A 119 -8.76 -12.84 1.91
C ALA A 119 -7.94 -14.05 2.40
N ALA A 120 -7.92 -14.30 3.70
CA ALA A 120 -7.38 -15.53 4.27
C ALA A 120 -8.22 -16.76 3.88
N ASP A 121 -9.56 -16.69 3.95
CA ASP A 121 -10.44 -17.78 3.53
C ASP A 121 -10.36 -18.08 2.02
N VAL A 122 -10.14 -17.05 1.19
CA VAL A 122 -9.92 -17.19 -0.26
C VAL A 122 -8.53 -17.76 -0.53
N LEU A 123 -7.50 -17.33 0.19
CA LEU A 123 -6.16 -17.94 0.10
C LEU A 123 -6.15 -19.39 0.63
N GLU A 124 -6.91 -19.74 1.67
CA GLU A 124 -7.07 -21.14 2.12
C GLU A 124 -7.84 -21.99 1.11
N ARG A 125 -8.87 -21.42 0.45
CA ARG A 125 -9.58 -22.09 -0.64
C ARG A 125 -8.73 -22.27 -1.91
N GLU A 126 -7.93 -21.26 -2.26
CA GLU A 126 -7.07 -21.27 -3.44
C GLU A 126 -5.78 -22.05 -3.23
N ALA A 127 -5.27 -22.12 -2.00
CA ALA A 127 -4.14 -22.98 -1.64
C ALA A 127 -4.48 -24.47 -1.75
N GLY A 128 -5.77 -24.81 -1.75
CA GLY A 128 -6.26 -26.18 -1.86
C GLY A 128 -5.91 -27.00 -0.62
N THR A 129 -6.83 -27.85 -0.19
CA THR A 129 -6.48 -28.92 0.76
C THR A 129 -5.32 -29.69 0.13
N ALA A 130 -4.13 -29.63 0.74
CA ALA A 130 -3.01 -30.45 0.31
C ALA A 130 -3.51 -31.89 0.24
N ALA A 131 -3.60 -32.44 -0.98
CA ALA A 131 -3.96 -33.83 -1.17
C ALA A 131 -2.96 -34.66 -0.34
N PRO A 132 -3.41 -35.65 0.45
CA PRO A 132 -2.50 -36.51 1.18
C PRO A 132 -1.50 -37.08 0.18
N LEU A 133 -0.21 -36.89 0.45
CA LEU A 133 0.87 -37.49 -0.35
C LEU A 133 0.58 -38.99 -0.51
N PRO A 134 0.64 -39.54 -1.73
CA PRO A 134 0.45 -40.97 -1.92
C PRO A 134 1.53 -41.71 -1.13
N LEU A 135 1.10 -42.64 -0.26
CA LEU A 135 1.99 -43.52 0.47
C LEU A 135 2.84 -44.31 -0.53
N PRO A 136 4.14 -44.53 -0.25
CA PRO A 136 4.99 -45.33 -1.12
C PRO A 136 4.44 -46.75 -1.23
N PRO A 137 4.60 -47.42 -2.39
CA PRO A 137 4.13 -48.79 -2.55
C PRO A 137 4.84 -49.70 -1.54
N SER A 138 4.06 -50.41 -0.74
CA SER A 138 4.51 -51.55 0.04
C SER A 138 5.06 -52.58 -0.94
N GLY A 139 6.38 -52.77 -0.94
CA GLY A 139 7.01 -53.82 -1.71
C GLY A 139 6.74 -55.18 -1.04
N ASP A 140 6.20 -56.11 -1.82
CA ASP A 140 6.35 -57.55 -1.65
C ASP A 140 7.30 -58.07 -2.74
#